data_AF-A0A2T2WN73-F1
#
_entry.id   AF-A0A2T2WN73-F1
#
_cell.length_a   1.000
_cell.length_b   1.000
_cell.length_c   1.000
_cell.angle_alpha   90.00
_cell.angle_beta   90.00
_cell.angle_gamma   90.00
#
_symmetry.space_group_name_H-M   'P 1'
#
loop_
_entity.id
_entity.type
_entity.pdbx_description
1 polymer ?
#
loop_
_entity_poly.entity_id
_entity_poly.type
_entity_poly.pdbx_seq_one_letter_code
_entity_poly.pdbx_strand_id
1 'polypeptide(L)'
;MRYQRNLRVHVSIALIAVTLGWLIGLSSLEWALVVLTMASVLTLELVNTGIEALVDLVSPGQHHLAAVAKDAAAGAVLVAAAASVVVGLLVYGPQLGHFGQRFMIRWQESPAVIVAWGVVLALCYVVIWGVVPARKRREGGQNRIGGTP
;
A
#
# COMPACT_ATOMS: atom_id res chain seq x y z
N MET A 1 -7.42 -10.21 -11.04
CA MET A 1 -6.63 -10.30 -9.78
C MET A 1 -5.60 -9.17 -9.59
N ARG A 2 -5.66 -8.02 -10.29
CA ARG A 2 -4.70 -6.92 -10.11
C ARG A 2 -5.06 -5.95 -8.97
N TYR A 3 -6.35 -5.64 -8.81
CA TYR A 3 -6.88 -4.79 -7.73
C TYR A 3 -6.36 -5.18 -6.33
N GLN A 4 -6.40 -6.46 -5.99
CA GLN A 4 -5.94 -6.92 -4.69
C GLN A 4 -4.43 -6.71 -4.46
N ARG A 5 -3.61 -6.70 -5.52
CA ARG A 5 -2.15 -6.62 -5.39
C ARG A 5 -1.69 -5.18 -5.15
N ASN A 6 -2.25 -4.21 -5.87
CA ASN A 6 -1.91 -2.81 -5.71
C ASN A 6 -2.42 -2.26 -4.38
N LEU A 7 -3.66 -2.63 -3.99
CA LEU A 7 -4.22 -2.23 -2.69
C LEU A 7 -3.35 -2.70 -1.51
N ARG A 8 -2.79 -3.93 -1.58
CA ARG A 8 -1.88 -4.46 -0.54
C ARG A 8 -0.59 -3.65 -0.42
N VAL A 9 -0.02 -3.23 -1.54
CA VAL A 9 1.19 -2.39 -1.55
C VAL A 9 0.88 -1.01 -0.95
N HIS A 10 -0.21 -0.38 -1.37
CA HIS A 10 -0.59 0.93 -0.83
C HIS A 10 -0.89 0.88 0.68
N VAL A 11 -1.60 -0.15 1.16
CA VAL A 11 -1.86 -0.33 2.60
C VAL A 11 -0.58 -0.58 3.39
N SER A 12 0.38 -1.32 2.82
CA SER A 12 1.66 -1.60 3.47
C SER A 12 2.53 -0.33 3.56
N ILE A 13 2.60 0.45 2.48
CA ILE A 13 3.30 1.74 2.45
C ILE A 13 2.63 2.74 3.41
N ALA A 14 1.30 2.81 3.39
CA ALA A 14 0.50 3.62 4.30
C ALA A 14 0.83 3.33 5.76
N LEU A 15 0.89 2.05 6.13
CA LEU A 15 1.22 1.64 7.48
C LEU A 15 2.63 2.07 7.88
N ILE A 16 3.62 1.82 7.02
CA ILE A 16 5.01 2.21 7.29
C ILE A 16 5.10 3.73 7.48
N ALA A 17 4.44 4.52 6.63
CA ALA A 17 4.41 5.97 6.73
C ALA A 17 3.78 6.42 8.07
N VAL A 18 2.65 5.83 8.47
CA VAL A 18 2.00 6.14 9.76
C VAL A 18 2.89 5.78 10.94
N THR A 19 3.53 4.61 10.92
CA THR A 19 4.46 4.20 11.99
C THR A 19 5.64 5.16 12.10
N LEU A 20 6.25 5.52 10.97
CA LEU A 20 7.35 6.48 10.95
C LEU A 20 6.90 7.86 11.44
N GLY A 21 5.74 8.36 11.00
CA GLY A 21 5.20 9.64 11.45
C GLY A 21 4.96 9.70 12.95
N TRP A 22 4.50 8.58 13.51
CA TRP A 22 4.28 8.46 14.94
C TRP A 22 5.59 8.41 15.75
N LEU A 23 6.57 7.62 15.29
CA LEU A 23 7.90 7.47 15.93
C LEU A 23 8.70 8.78 15.92
N ILE A 24 8.65 9.52 14.81
CA ILE A 24 9.44 10.74 14.64
C ILE A 24 8.70 11.96 15.24
N GLY A 25 7.40 11.82 15.47
CA GLY A 25 6.60 12.83 16.17
C GLY A 25 6.24 14.00 15.28
N LEU A 26 5.57 13.71 14.17
CA LEU A 26 5.00 14.72 13.28
C LEU A 26 4.01 15.62 14.03
N SER A 27 4.06 16.91 13.68
CA SER A 27 3.06 17.91 14.02
C SER A 27 1.73 17.63 13.31
N SER A 28 0.64 18.27 13.77
CA SER A 28 -0.69 18.09 13.18
C SER A 28 -0.74 18.45 11.69
N LEU A 29 0.04 19.45 11.25
CA LEU A 29 0.10 19.87 9.85
C LEU A 29 0.88 18.86 8.99
N GLU A 30 2.00 18.35 9.49
CA GLU A 30 2.75 17.28 8.83
C GLU A 30 1.92 16.00 8.70
N TRP A 31 1.14 15.66 9.73
CA TRP A 31 0.16 14.56 9.67
C TRP A 31 -0.92 14.80 8.62
N ALA A 32 -1.48 16.01 8.56
CA ALA A 32 -2.48 16.35 7.56
C ALA A 32 -1.92 16.17 6.14
N LEU A 33 -0.67 16.57 5.89
CA LEU A 33 0.00 16.39 4.60
C LEU A 33 0.20 14.91 4.27
N VAL A 34 0.70 14.10 5.21
CA VAL A 34 0.91 12.65 5.00
C VAL A 34 -0.41 11.94 4.72
N VAL A 35 -1.47 12.25 5.47
CA VAL A 35 -2.80 11.66 5.27
C VAL A 35 -3.36 12.07 3.91
N LEU A 36 -3.24 13.35 3.54
CA LEU A 36 -3.76 13.87 2.27
C LEU A 36 -3.05 13.23 1.07
N THR A 37 -1.72 13.11 1.11
CA THR A 37 -0.99 12.48 0.00
C THR A 37 -1.27 11.00 -0.11
N MET A 38 -1.35 10.27 1.01
CA MET A 38 -1.76 8.87 1.02
C MET A 38 -3.18 8.66 0.46
N ALA A 39 -4.13 9.49 0.90
CA ALA A 39 -5.50 9.46 0.41
C ALA A 39 -5.55 9.75 -1.10
N SER A 40 -4.81 10.76 -1.58
CA SER A 40 -4.79 11.12 -3.00
C SER A 40 -4.32 9.98 -3.91
N VAL A 41 -3.25 9.27 -3.52
CA VAL A 41 -2.72 8.12 -4.28
C VAL A 41 -3.73 6.97 -4.29
N LEU A 42 -4.34 6.66 -3.14
CA LEU A 42 -5.36 5.62 -3.05
C LEU A 42 -6.59 5.95 -3.90
N THR A 43 -7.08 7.19 -3.83
CA THR A 43 -8.22 7.64 -4.63
C THR A 43 -7.91 7.49 -6.12
N LEU A 44 -6.72 7.91 -6.57
CA LEU A 44 -6.35 7.80 -7.98
C LEU A 44 -6.17 6.35 -8.44
N GLU A 45 -5.65 5.46 -7.58
CA GLU A 45 -5.57 4.04 -7.88
C GLU A 45 -6.96 3.39 -8.03
N LEU A 46 -7.92 3.79 -7.18
CA LEU A 46 -9.32 3.36 -7.29
C LEU A 46 -9.97 3.88 -8.57
N VAL A 47 -9.73 5.14 -8.91
CA VAL A 47 -10.21 5.74 -10.16
C VAL A 47 -9.59 5.04 -11.37
N ASN A 48 -8.29 4.74 -11.35
CA ASN A 48 -7.61 3.99 -12.40
C ASN A 48 -8.23 2.61 -12.60
N THR A 49 -8.47 1.87 -11.51
CA THR A 49 -9.17 0.57 -11.58
C THR A 49 -10.59 0.72 -12.13
N GLY A 50 -11.31 1.78 -11.75
CA GLY A 50 -12.65 2.09 -12.26
C GLY A 50 -12.65 2.38 -13.77
N ILE A 51 -11.67 3.14 -14.26
CA ILE A 51 -11.48 3.43 -15.67
C ILE A 51 -11.12 2.15 -16.43
N GLU A 52 -10.22 1.31 -15.92
CA GLU A 52 -9.91 0.00 -16.53
C GLU A 52 -11.18 -0.84 -16.70
N ALA A 53 -12.00 -0.95 -15.64
CA ALA A 53 -13.24 -1.73 -15.66
C ALA A 53 -14.28 -1.14 -16.63
N LEU A 54 -14.43 0.18 -16.67
CA LEU A 54 -15.32 0.84 -17.62
C LEU A 54 -14.89 0.60 -19.06
N VAL A 55 -13.60 0.79 -19.36
CA VAL A 55 -13.06 0.59 -20.71
C VAL A 55 -13.19 -0.88 -21.14
N ASP A 56 -12.94 -1.84 -20.25
CA ASP A 56 -13.13 -3.27 -20.52
C ASP A 56 -14.60 -3.62 -20.79
N LEU A 57 -15.55 -2.91 -20.17
CA LEU A 57 -16.98 -3.09 -20.39
C LEU A 57 -17.45 -2.53 -21.74
N VAL A 58 -17.00 -1.31 -22.10
CA VAL A 58 -17.51 -0.60 -23.29
C VAL A 58 -16.72 -0.91 -24.56
N SER A 59 -15.48 -1.41 -24.45
CA SER A 59 -14.60 -1.71 -25.58
C SER A 59 -13.91 -3.07 -25.40
N PRO A 60 -14.63 -4.19 -25.58
CA PRO A 60 -14.08 -5.55 -25.45
C PRO A 60 -13.01 -5.90 -26.52
N GLY A 61 -12.84 -5.08 -27.56
CA GLY A 61 -11.77 -5.18 -28.55
C GLY A 61 -10.63 -4.15 -28.33
N GLN A 62 -9.46 -4.38 -28.94
CA GLN A 62 -8.36 -3.42 -28.87
C GLN A 62 -8.68 -2.16 -29.69
N HIS A 63 -9.05 -1.08 -29.00
CA HIS A 63 -9.22 0.25 -29.58
C HIS A 63 -8.07 1.17 -29.16
N HIS A 64 -7.56 1.96 -30.10
CA HIS A 64 -6.50 2.92 -29.84
C HIS A 64 -6.87 3.92 -28.72
N LEU A 65 -8.11 4.44 -28.73
CA LEU A 65 -8.59 5.36 -27.69
C LEU A 65 -8.71 4.69 -26.31
N ALA A 66 -9.03 3.40 -26.26
CA ALA A 66 -9.09 2.64 -25.02
C ALA A 66 -7.69 2.50 -24.38
N ALA A 67 -6.64 2.33 -25.20
CA ALA A 67 -5.27 2.32 -24.72
C ALA A 67 -4.87 3.68 -24.14
N VAL A 68 -5.15 4.78 -24.87
CA VAL A 68 -4.86 6.15 -24.40
C VAL A 68 -5.54 6.46 -23.08
N ALA A 69 -6.80 6.07 -22.90
CA ALA A 69 -7.53 6.28 -21.64
C ALA A 69 -6.91 5.53 -20.46
N LYS A 70 -6.51 4.26 -20.67
CA LYS A 70 -5.84 3.46 -19.64
C LYS A 70 -4.45 4.01 -19.30
N ASP A 71 -3.68 4.43 -20.30
CA ASP A 71 -2.35 5.00 -20.10
C ASP A 71 -2.42 6.34 -19.35
N ALA A 72 -3.41 7.18 -19.68
CA ALA A 72 -3.65 8.44 -18.97
C ALA A 72 -4.03 8.20 -17.49
N ALA A 73 -4.89 7.21 -17.22
CA ALA A 73 -5.29 6.85 -15.87
C ALA A 73 -4.11 6.33 -15.04
N ALA A 74 -3.28 5.45 -15.62
CA ALA A 74 -2.05 4.97 -14.99
C ALA A 74 -1.04 6.11 -14.77
N GLY A 75 -0.93 7.04 -15.73
CA GLY A 75 -0.10 8.23 -15.63
C GLY A 75 -0.50 9.15 -14.46
N ALA A 76 -1.80 9.32 -14.22
CA ALA A 76 -2.29 10.11 -13.09
C ALA A 76 -1.87 9.50 -11.74
N VAL A 77 -1.97 8.17 -11.58
CA VAL A 77 -1.49 7.46 -10.39
C VAL A 77 0.01 7.68 -10.20
N LEU A 78 0.81 7.58 -11.27
CA LEU A 78 2.25 7.76 -11.21
C LEU A 78 2.63 9.17 -10.73
N VAL A 79 1.97 10.20 -11.26
CA VAL A 79 2.21 11.60 -10.85
C VAL A 79 1.88 11.79 -9.37
N ALA A 80 0.76 11.25 -8.89
CA ALA A 80 0.40 11.35 -7.48
C ALA A 80 1.34 10.57 -6.57
N ALA A 81 1.80 9.38 -6.99
CA ALA A 81 2.79 8.61 -6.26
C ALA A 81 4.12 9.38 -6.15
N ALA A 82 4.58 10.00 -7.23
CA ALA A 82 5.77 10.84 -7.23
C ALA A 82 5.62 12.06 -6.29
N ALA A 83 4.48 12.75 -6.34
CA ALA A 83 4.18 13.86 -5.44
C ALA A 83 4.17 13.43 -3.97
N SER A 84 3.59 12.26 -3.68
CA SER A 84 3.58 11.68 -2.33
C SER A 84 4.99 11.40 -1.81
N VAL A 85 5.89 10.89 -2.65
CA VAL A 85 7.31 10.70 -2.30
C VAL A 85 7.97 12.04 -1.98
N VAL A 86 7.77 13.07 -2.80
CA VAL A 86 8.34 14.41 -2.56
C VAL A 86 7.85 14.99 -1.24
N VAL A 87 6.54 14.93 -0.96
CA VAL A 87 5.98 15.38 0.32
C VAL A 87 6.55 14.56 1.48
N GLY A 88 6.68 13.24 1.33
CA GLY A 88 7.33 12.39 2.32
C GLY A 88 8.76 12.83 2.62
N LEU A 89 9.57 13.13 1.60
CA LEU A 89 10.93 13.63 1.79
C LEU A 89 10.96 15.00 2.50
N LEU A 90 10.02 15.89 2.18
CA LEU A 90 9.94 17.21 2.84
C LEU A 90 9.48 17.13 4.30
N VAL A 91 8.58 16.20 4.61
CA VAL A 91 8.05 16.01 5.98
C VAL A 91 9.03 15.22 6.84
N TYR A 92 9.57 14.11 6.33
CA TYR A 92 10.46 13.22 7.09
C TYR A 92 11.93 13.64 7.05
N GLY A 93 12.38 14.24 5.95
CA GLY A 93 13.79 14.61 5.72
C GLY A 93 14.41 15.49 6.82
N PRO A 94 13.80 16.63 7.19
CA PRO A 94 14.32 17.50 8.24
C PRO A 94 14.35 16.80 9.61
N GLN A 95 13.43 15.87 9.84
CA GLN A 95 13.30 15.20 11.13
C GLN A 95 14.29 14.04 11.32
N LEU A 96 14.87 13.51 10.24
CA LEU A 96 15.93 12.49 10.29
C LEU A 96 17.18 12.98 11.04
N GLY A 97 17.54 14.26 10.91
CA GLY A 97 18.68 14.84 11.64
C GLY A 97 18.46 14.94 13.16
N HIS A 98 17.21 15.07 13.59
CA HIS A 98 16.82 15.13 15.01
C HIS A 98 16.21 13.82 15.52
N PHE A 99 16.28 12.76 14.71
CA PHE A 99 15.64 11.48 14.96
C PHE A 99 16.07 10.88 16.31
N GLY A 100 17.37 10.84 16.58
CA GLY A 100 17.91 10.22 17.80
C GLY A 100 17.36 10.84 19.09
N GLN A 101 17.23 12.16 19.14
CA GLN A 101 16.72 12.85 20.33
C GLN A 101 15.21 12.66 20.51
N ARG A 102 14.43 12.79 19.43
CA ARG A 102 12.97 12.61 19.48
C ARG A 102 12.57 11.16 19.74
N PHE A 103 13.33 10.21 19.21
CA PHE A 103 13.17 8.78 19.46
C PHE A 103 13.43 8.43 20.93
N MET A 104 14.53 8.93 21.52
CA MET A 104 14.85 8.68 22.94
C MET A 104 13.76 9.19 23.89
N ILE A 105 13.22 10.38 23.64
CA ILE A 105 12.14 10.94 24.48
C ILE A 105 10.86 10.09 24.36
N ARG A 106 10.47 9.68 23.15
CA ARG A 106 9.28 8.84 22.93
C ARG A 106 9.45 7.41 23.46
N TRP A 107 10.64 6.85 23.38
CA TRP A 107 10.97 5.50 23.85
C TRP A 107 10.80 5.36 25.37
N GLN A 108 11.08 6.43 26.12
CA GLN A 108 11.10 6.37 27.57
C GLN A 108 9.75 6.69 28.23
N GLU A 109 8.84 7.36 27.51
CA GLU A 109 7.68 8.04 28.13
C GLU A 109 6.31 7.38 27.82
N SER A 110 6.19 6.33 27.00
CA SER A 110 4.87 5.74 26.68
C SER A 110 4.86 4.25 26.27
N PRO A 111 4.00 3.39 26.87
CA PRO A 111 3.78 2.00 26.41
C PRO A 111 3.22 1.92 24.97
N ALA A 112 2.77 3.05 24.42
CA ALA A 112 2.36 3.19 23.03
C ALA A 112 3.43 2.76 22.02
N VAL A 113 4.73 2.84 22.35
CA VAL A 113 5.82 2.39 21.44
C VAL A 113 5.76 0.88 21.26
N ILE A 114 5.55 0.15 22.35
CA ILE A 114 5.43 -1.31 22.35
C ILE A 114 4.17 -1.73 21.57
N VAL A 115 3.06 -1.02 21.78
CA VAL A 115 1.82 -1.25 21.04
C VAL A 115 2.00 -0.97 19.54
N ALA A 116 2.67 0.12 19.17
CA ALA A 116 2.93 0.47 17.78
C ALA A 116 3.79 -0.60 17.08
N TRP A 117 4.86 -1.08 17.72
CA TRP A 117 5.65 -2.20 17.21
C TRP A 117 4.84 -3.50 17.13
N GLY A 118 3.99 -3.79 18.10
CA GLY A 118 3.07 -4.92 18.06
C GLY A 118 2.09 -4.86 16.89
N VAL A 119 1.52 -3.68 16.62
CA VAL A 119 0.63 -3.42 15.48
C VAL A 119 1.37 -3.55 14.15
N VAL A 120 2.58 -3.00 14.04
CA VAL A 120 3.44 -3.14 12.85
C VAL A 120 3.74 -4.60 12.57
N LEU A 121 4.17 -5.36 13.58
CA LEU A 121 4.49 -6.78 13.43
C LEU A 121 3.26 -7.61 13.08
N ALA A 122 2.12 -7.34 13.71
CA ALA A 122 0.85 -8.02 13.41
C ALA A 122 0.39 -7.73 11.98
N LEU A 123 0.51 -6.49 11.53
CA LEU A 123 0.13 -6.10 10.17
C LEU A 123 1.12 -6.64 9.13
N CYS A 124 2.43 -6.62 9.41
CA CYS A 124 3.43 -7.33 8.60
C CYS A 124 3.10 -8.82 8.51
N TYR A 125 2.70 -9.46 9.61
CA TYR A 125 2.28 -10.86 9.62
C TYR A 125 1.04 -11.07 8.74
N VAL A 126 -0.01 -10.26 8.89
CA VAL A 126 -1.24 -10.34 8.07
C VAL A 126 -0.93 -10.07 6.59
N VAL A 127 -0.03 -9.13 6.28
CA VAL A 127 0.39 -8.84 4.91
C VAL A 127 1.28 -9.94 4.32
N ILE A 128 2.12 -10.61 5.12
CA ILE A 128 2.98 -11.69 4.64
C ILE A 128 2.15 -12.98 4.47
N TRP A 129 1.34 -13.33 5.46
CA TRP A 129 0.63 -14.62 5.52
C TRP A 129 -0.80 -14.59 4.96
N GLY A 130 -1.53 -13.48 5.09
CA GLY A 130 -2.88 -13.34 4.50
C GLY A 130 -2.87 -13.15 2.97
N VAL A 131 -1.68 -12.92 2.40
CA VAL A 131 -1.46 -12.62 0.98
C VAL A 131 -0.92 -13.81 0.21
N VAL A 132 -0.19 -14.72 0.85
CA VAL A 132 0.26 -15.97 0.25
C VAL A 132 -0.96 -16.88 0.12
N PRO A 133 -1.47 -17.14 -1.11
CA PRO A 133 -2.54 -18.10 -1.27
C PRO A 133 -1.98 -19.44 -0.83
N ALA A 134 -2.61 -20.08 0.16
CA ALA A 134 -2.31 -21.44 0.58
C ALA A 134 -2.62 -22.42 -0.57
N ARG A 135 -1.76 -22.45 -1.60
CA ARG A 135 -1.87 -23.35 -2.74
C ARG A 135 -0.91 -24.50 -2.54
N LYS A 136 -1.25 -25.39 -1.60
CA LYS A 136 -0.77 -26.79 -1.58
C LYS A 136 -1.52 -27.62 -0.53
N ARG A 137 -2.76 -28.02 -0.85
CA ARG A 137 -3.44 -29.12 -0.14
C ARG A 137 -4.54 -29.82 -0.95
N ARG A 138 -4.49 -29.77 -2.29
CA ARG A 138 -5.48 -30.44 -3.17
C ARG A 138 -4.87 -31.25 -4.33
N GLU A 139 -3.60 -31.63 -4.27
CA GLU A 139 -2.97 -32.49 -5.30
C GLU A 139 -2.71 -33.93 -4.82
N GLY A 140 -2.87 -34.23 -3.52
CA GLY A 140 -2.63 -35.58 -2.98
C GLY A 140 -3.82 -36.55 -3.04
N GLY A 141 -5.02 -36.10 -3.43
CA GLY A 141 -6.25 -36.89 -3.33
C GLY A 141 -6.78 -37.48 -4.65
N GLN A 142 -6.37 -36.93 -5.79
CA GLN A 142 -6.99 -37.27 -7.09
C GLN A 142 -6.22 -38.34 -7.87
N ASN A 143 -5.00 -38.69 -7.46
CA ASN A 143 -4.17 -39.71 -8.10
C ASN A 143 -4.49 -41.17 -7.69
N ARG A 144 -5.62 -41.42 -7.02
CA ARG A 144 -6.03 -42.77 -6.57
C ARG A 144 -7.19 -43.39 -7.34
N ILE A 145 -7.74 -42.75 -8.37
CA ILE A 145 -8.99 -43.21 -9.02
C ILE A 145 -8.85 -43.48 -10.53
N GLY A 146 -7.64 -43.77 -11.02
CA GLY A 146 -7.37 -43.91 -12.45
C GLY A 146 -6.43 -45.05 -12.82
N GLY A 147 -6.56 -46.22 -12.18
CA GLY A 147 -5.75 -47.39 -12.51
C GLY A 147 -6.55 -48.67 -12.43
N THR A 148 -7.08 -49.11 -13.57
CA THR A 148 -7.39 -50.52 -13.83
C THR A 148 -6.89 -50.87 -15.23
N PRO A 149 -6.10 -51.95 -15.40
CA PRO A 149 -5.71 -52.49 -16.70
C PRO A 149 -6.86 -53.21 -17.40
#